data_AF-A0A7J4SLB4-F1
#
_entry.id   AF-A0A7J4SLB4-F1
#
_cell.length_a   1.000
_cell.length_b   1.000
_cell.length_c   1.000
_cell.angle_alpha   90.00
_cell.angle_beta   90.00
_cell.angle_gamma   90.00
#
_symmetry.space_group_name_H-M   'P 1'
#
loop_
_entity.id
_entity.type
_entity.pdbx_description
1 polymer ?
#
loop_
_entity_poly.entity_id
_entity_poly.type
_entity_poly.pdbx_seq_one_letter_code
_entity_poly.pdbx_strand_id
1 'polypeptide(L)'
;MEKVPERSEIAQKYKWDLESIYSENGEWRNSLESVKKRLDGFELYEGRVCESGDTLLELLDLSESVMREMGIVISYAKLHSDEDRRNQKYQSMLIEARSVAAKLGGVTSFIEPEIQELDYEKLELLLKSNAGLDIYHHYLNEIIRVKDHVRSAEVEGLLAEMGEIFSAPSEVYGLLMNADISFPKVRGEDQELIEITHVNFTKFMREGERGLRKKVYQKFYGEMGRFRNTIGSMLKNNIIVDVKIARAHNYENARDAAMDGSNIPTEVYDGLVNTVRENLHVLHRHVELKKKSQELNQMKMWDLYVPISHGKSPTVEYDRALEYVVESVSPLG
;
A
#
# COMPACT_ATOMS: atom_id res chain seq x y z
N MET A 1 28.67 -8.62 -21.67
CA MET A 1 27.77 -8.37 -20.52
C MET A 1 28.21 -9.31 -19.43
N GLU A 2 28.55 -8.78 -18.26
CA GLU A 2 28.76 -9.63 -17.07
C GLU A 2 27.46 -10.37 -16.75
N LYS A 3 27.58 -11.65 -16.41
CA LYS A 3 26.44 -12.51 -16.05
C LYS A 3 25.92 -12.05 -14.70
N VAL A 4 24.61 -11.80 -14.58
CA VAL A 4 23.98 -11.53 -13.29
C VAL A 4 24.14 -12.77 -12.40
N PRO A 5 24.70 -12.64 -11.18
CA PRO A 5 24.94 -13.77 -10.29
C PRO A 5 23.62 -14.38 -9.79
N GLU A 6 23.63 -15.69 -9.53
CA GLU A 6 22.53 -16.41 -8.89
C GLU A 6 22.43 -16.03 -7.40
N ARG A 7 21.24 -16.18 -6.79
CA ARG A 7 21.02 -15.82 -5.37
C ARG A 7 21.97 -16.56 -4.43
N SER A 8 22.31 -17.81 -4.73
CA SER A 8 23.25 -18.63 -3.97
C SER A 8 24.70 -18.10 -4.04
N GLU A 9 25.06 -17.38 -5.10
CA GLU A 9 26.41 -16.85 -5.35
C GLU A 9 26.66 -15.51 -4.65
N ILE A 10 25.61 -14.85 -4.13
CA ILE A 10 25.73 -13.59 -3.38
C ILE A 10 26.40 -13.84 -2.02
N ALA A 11 27.38 -13.01 -1.66
CA ALA A 11 28.05 -13.07 -0.36
C ALA A 11 27.08 -12.83 0.80
N GLN A 12 27.25 -13.57 1.92
CA GLN A 12 26.35 -13.51 3.07
C GLN A 12 26.18 -12.09 3.64
N LYS A 13 27.23 -11.26 3.63
CA LYS A 13 27.17 -9.87 4.10
C LYS A 13 26.18 -8.97 3.33
N TYR A 14 25.71 -9.42 2.17
CA TYR A 14 24.71 -8.73 1.35
C TYR A 14 23.36 -9.46 1.35
N LYS A 15 23.14 -10.36 2.32
CA LYS A 15 21.89 -11.09 2.55
C LYS A 15 21.31 -10.63 3.87
N TRP A 16 19.99 -10.50 3.95
CA TRP A 16 19.31 -10.42 5.24
C TRP A 16 19.46 -11.76 6.00
N ASP A 17 19.28 -11.72 7.31
CA ASP A 17 19.34 -12.89 8.18
C ASP A 17 17.92 -13.38 8.50
N LEU A 18 17.42 -14.35 7.70
CA LEU A 18 16.11 -14.96 7.91
C LEU A 18 16.14 -16.11 8.94
N GLU A 19 17.34 -16.59 9.30
CA GLU A 19 17.52 -17.62 10.34
C GLU A 19 17.15 -17.06 11.73
N SER A 20 17.20 -15.73 11.90
CA SER A 20 16.71 -15.04 13.09
C SER A 20 15.20 -15.17 13.34
N ILE A 21 14.42 -15.53 12.31
CA ILE A 21 12.97 -15.73 12.41
C ILE A 21 12.66 -17.22 12.68
N TYR A 22 13.19 -18.09 11.81
CA TYR A 22 13.17 -19.53 11.99
C TYR A 22 14.53 -20.07 11.55
N SER A 23 15.17 -20.84 12.42
CA SER A 23 16.50 -21.41 12.16
C SER A 23 16.46 -22.36 10.97
N GLU A 24 15.31 -23.01 10.76
CA GLU A 24 15.07 -23.89 9.64
C GLU A 24 13.59 -23.96 9.24
N ASN A 25 13.34 -24.48 8.04
CA ASN A 25 11.98 -24.64 7.51
C ASN A 25 11.11 -25.60 8.34
N GLY A 26 11.71 -26.46 9.18
CA GLY A 26 10.99 -27.32 10.11
C GLY A 26 10.28 -26.52 11.20
N GLU A 27 10.92 -25.50 11.76
CA GLU A 27 10.32 -24.61 12.77
C GLU A 27 9.17 -23.78 12.19
N TRP A 28 9.35 -23.29 10.96
CA TRP A 28 8.28 -22.64 10.20
C TRP A 28 7.07 -23.58 10.03
N ARG A 29 7.31 -24.84 9.64
CA ARG A 29 6.24 -25.82 9.46
C ARG A 29 5.50 -26.08 10.78
N ASN A 30 6.23 -26.21 11.88
CA ASN A 30 5.63 -26.41 13.20
C ASN A 30 4.74 -25.23 13.61
N SER A 31 5.18 -24.00 13.34
CA SER A 31 4.40 -22.78 13.64
C SER A 31 3.13 -22.68 12.78
N LEU A 32 3.23 -23.01 11.48
CA LEU A 32 2.07 -23.06 10.60
C LEU A 32 1.04 -24.11 11.08
N GLU A 33 1.50 -25.30 11.48
CA GLU A 33 0.62 -26.35 12.03
C GLU A 33 0.03 -25.98 13.39
N SER A 34 0.78 -25.26 14.23
CA SER A 34 0.29 -24.67 15.49
C SER A 34 -0.88 -23.72 15.22
N VAL A 35 -0.72 -22.78 14.29
CA VAL A 35 -1.81 -21.88 13.86
C VAL A 35 -3.02 -22.67 13.37
N LYS A 36 -2.83 -23.62 12.44
CA LYS A 36 -3.92 -24.44 11.89
C LYS A 36 -4.75 -25.13 12.99
N LYS A 37 -4.09 -25.68 14.02
CA LYS A 37 -4.75 -26.39 15.12
C LYS A 37 -5.57 -25.48 16.04
N ARG A 38 -5.22 -24.20 16.15
CA ARG A 38 -5.94 -23.24 16.99
C ARG A 38 -7.13 -22.59 16.28
N LEU A 39 -7.26 -22.75 14.96
CA LEU A 39 -8.35 -22.13 14.19
C LEU A 39 -9.73 -22.60 14.64
N ASP A 40 -9.88 -23.89 14.97
CA ASP A 40 -11.16 -24.45 15.40
C ASP A 40 -11.57 -23.92 16.79
N GLY A 41 -10.63 -23.30 17.53
CA GLY A 41 -10.91 -22.64 18.81
C GLY A 41 -11.79 -21.39 18.69
N PHE A 42 -11.83 -20.74 17.53
CA PHE A 42 -12.66 -19.54 17.32
C PHE A 42 -14.16 -19.86 17.25
N GLU A 43 -14.55 -21.04 16.74
CA GLU A 43 -15.95 -21.46 16.64
C GLU A 43 -16.65 -21.52 18.01
N LEU A 44 -15.88 -21.67 19.10
CA LEU A 44 -16.41 -21.72 20.48
C LEU A 44 -16.93 -20.37 20.98
N TYR A 45 -16.58 -19.28 20.30
CA TYR A 45 -16.92 -17.89 20.69
C TYR A 45 -17.95 -17.23 19.77
N GLU A 46 -18.27 -17.83 18.63
CA GLU A 46 -19.28 -17.30 17.71
C GLU A 46 -20.66 -17.27 18.41
N GLY A 47 -21.32 -16.12 18.36
CA GLY A 47 -22.54 -15.78 19.08
C GLY A 47 -22.35 -15.49 20.57
N ARG A 48 -21.11 -15.50 21.07
CA ARG A 48 -20.76 -15.37 22.50
C ARG A 48 -19.72 -14.29 22.78
N VAL A 49 -19.25 -13.55 21.77
CA VAL A 49 -18.16 -12.56 21.89
C VAL A 49 -18.40 -11.59 23.05
N CYS A 50 -19.65 -11.16 23.20
CA CYS A 50 -20.04 -10.15 24.19
C CYS A 50 -20.76 -10.73 25.42
N GLU A 51 -20.66 -12.05 25.67
CA GLU A 51 -21.33 -12.71 26.81
C GLU A 51 -20.81 -12.20 28.17
N SER A 52 -19.50 -11.96 28.26
CA SER A 52 -18.83 -11.40 29.46
C SER A 52 -17.49 -10.77 29.09
N GLY A 53 -16.94 -9.95 30.00
CA GLY A 53 -15.60 -9.38 29.82
C GLY A 53 -14.51 -10.45 29.77
N ASP A 54 -14.66 -11.55 30.51
CA ASP A 54 -13.74 -12.68 30.50
C ASP A 54 -13.76 -13.39 29.14
N THR A 55 -14.95 -13.65 28.59
CA THR A 55 -15.10 -14.27 27.26
C THR A 55 -14.51 -13.41 26.15
N LEU A 56 -14.74 -12.09 26.21
CA LEU A 56 -14.15 -11.15 25.26
C LEU A 56 -12.62 -11.15 25.38
N LEU A 57 -12.07 -11.11 26.59
CA LEU A 57 -10.63 -11.13 26.82
C LEU A 57 -9.98 -12.41 26.28
N GLU A 58 -10.53 -13.58 26.62
CA GLU A 58 -10.03 -14.87 26.16
C GLU A 58 -10.00 -14.97 24.62
N LEU A 59 -11.05 -14.47 23.95
CA LEU A 59 -11.11 -14.43 22.50
C LEU A 59 -10.08 -13.46 21.90
N LEU A 60 -9.94 -12.26 22.46
CA LEU A 60 -8.98 -11.27 21.96
C LEU A 60 -7.54 -11.72 22.14
N ASP A 61 -7.21 -12.34 23.27
CA ASP A 61 -5.89 -12.95 23.52
C ASP A 61 -5.60 -14.09 22.52
N LEU A 62 -6.58 -14.96 22.26
CA LEU A 62 -6.47 -16.01 21.24
C LEU A 62 -6.28 -15.41 19.84
N SER A 63 -7.07 -14.40 19.50
CA SER A 63 -7.00 -13.71 18.21
C SER A 63 -5.63 -13.08 18.00
N GLU A 64 -5.16 -12.29 18.97
CA GLU A 64 -3.87 -11.60 18.90
C GLU A 64 -2.71 -12.60 18.78
N SER A 65 -2.69 -13.63 19.64
CA SER A 65 -1.62 -14.64 19.62
C SER A 65 -1.57 -15.41 18.28
N VAL A 66 -2.74 -15.75 17.72
CA VAL A 66 -2.84 -16.41 16.41
C VAL A 66 -2.44 -15.50 15.27
N MET A 67 -2.93 -14.27 15.23
CA MET A 67 -2.59 -13.31 14.18
C MET A 67 -1.10 -12.97 14.22
N ARG A 68 -0.51 -12.81 15.40
CA ARG A 68 0.93 -12.55 15.57
C ARG A 68 1.79 -13.68 15.03
N GLU A 69 1.50 -14.93 15.40
CA GLU A 69 2.22 -16.10 14.90
C GLU A 69 2.04 -16.26 13.38
N MET A 70 0.82 -16.09 12.88
CA MET A 70 0.52 -16.12 11.45
C MET A 70 1.27 -15.03 10.67
N GLY A 71 1.42 -13.83 11.24
CA GLY A 71 2.20 -12.74 10.68
C GLY A 71 3.68 -13.10 10.51
N ILE A 72 4.27 -13.77 11.50
CA ILE A 72 5.65 -14.27 11.44
C ILE A 72 5.79 -15.36 10.36
N VAL A 73 4.86 -16.33 10.34
CA VAL A 73 4.81 -17.42 9.36
C VAL A 73 4.75 -16.91 7.92
N ILE A 74 3.89 -15.92 7.63
CA ILE A 74 3.81 -15.30 6.30
C ILE A 74 5.08 -14.55 5.98
N SER A 75 5.60 -13.76 6.93
CA SER A 75 6.77 -12.91 6.71
C SER A 75 8.00 -13.72 6.31
N TYR A 76 8.28 -14.82 7.02
CA TYR A 76 9.39 -15.72 6.68
C TYR A 76 9.26 -16.29 5.26
N ALA A 77 8.10 -16.86 4.91
CA ALA A 77 7.88 -17.44 3.59
C ALA A 77 7.92 -16.38 2.48
N LYS A 78 7.41 -15.18 2.75
CA LYS A 78 7.44 -14.05 1.82
C LYS A 78 8.86 -13.56 1.57
N LEU A 79 9.64 -13.33 2.63
CA LEU A 79 11.01 -12.85 2.50
C LEU A 79 11.85 -13.83 1.69
N HIS A 80 11.80 -15.14 1.98
CA HIS A 80 12.48 -16.15 1.17
C HIS A 80 11.99 -16.23 -0.29
N SER A 81 10.69 -16.05 -0.52
CA SER A 81 10.10 -15.99 -1.86
C SER A 81 10.61 -14.79 -2.67
N ASP A 82 10.85 -13.65 -2.01
CA ASP A 82 11.38 -12.44 -2.62
C ASP A 82 12.88 -12.53 -2.94
N GLU A 83 13.64 -13.45 -2.31
CA GLU A 83 15.07 -13.67 -2.60
C GLU A 83 15.32 -14.23 -4.00
N ASP A 84 14.43 -15.13 -4.46
CA ASP A 84 14.40 -15.65 -5.83
C ASP A 84 12.98 -16.13 -6.16
N ARG A 85 12.27 -15.33 -6.96
CA ARG A 85 10.88 -15.62 -7.35
C ARG A 85 10.73 -16.87 -8.21
N ARG A 86 11.82 -17.47 -8.70
CA ARG A 86 11.82 -18.74 -9.45
C ARG A 86 11.87 -19.95 -8.52
N ASN A 87 12.20 -19.76 -7.24
CA ASN A 87 12.32 -20.86 -6.27
C ASN A 87 10.95 -21.40 -5.86
N GLN A 88 10.53 -22.49 -6.50
CA GLN A 88 9.22 -23.12 -6.29
C GLN A 88 8.95 -23.53 -4.84
N LYS A 89 9.98 -23.89 -4.07
CA LYS A 89 9.81 -24.28 -2.66
C LYS A 89 9.22 -23.13 -1.84
N TYR A 90 9.82 -21.95 -1.92
CA TYR A 90 9.38 -20.79 -1.16
C TYR A 90 8.12 -20.14 -1.75
N GLN A 91 7.90 -20.25 -3.07
CA GLN A 91 6.60 -19.91 -3.66
C GLN A 91 5.47 -20.77 -3.05
N SER A 92 5.66 -22.09 -2.97
CA SER A 92 4.67 -23.00 -2.38
C SER A 92 4.44 -22.75 -0.90
N MET A 93 5.49 -22.48 -0.12
CA MET A 93 5.37 -22.12 1.30
C MET A 93 4.55 -20.83 1.49
N LEU A 94 4.77 -19.81 0.65
CA LEU A 94 4.00 -18.58 0.70
C LEU A 94 2.53 -18.79 0.31
N ILE A 95 2.25 -19.62 -0.70
CA ILE A 95 0.89 -19.98 -1.10
C ILE A 95 0.16 -20.68 0.06
N GLU A 96 0.83 -21.63 0.71
CA GLU A 96 0.26 -22.36 1.84
C GLU A 96 -0.04 -21.44 3.03
N ALA A 97 0.91 -20.58 3.41
CA ALA A 97 0.71 -19.60 4.47
C ALA A 97 -0.46 -18.65 4.17
N ARG A 98 -0.58 -18.19 2.93
CA ARG A 98 -1.72 -17.34 2.49
C ARG A 98 -3.05 -18.07 2.57
N SER A 99 -3.08 -19.36 2.22
CA SER A 99 -4.31 -20.16 2.34
C SER A 99 -4.75 -20.30 3.79
N VAL A 100 -3.82 -20.50 4.73
CA VAL A 100 -4.14 -20.55 6.16
C VAL A 100 -4.56 -19.19 6.69
N ALA A 101 -3.91 -18.11 6.28
CA ALA A 101 -4.31 -16.74 6.65
C ALA A 101 -5.72 -16.39 6.15
N ALA A 102 -6.09 -16.84 4.93
CA ALA A 102 -7.45 -16.69 4.43
C ALA A 102 -8.45 -17.47 5.28
N LYS A 103 -8.13 -18.71 5.70
CA LYS A 103 -8.97 -19.47 6.63
C LYS A 103 -9.10 -18.76 7.98
N LEU A 104 -8.00 -18.23 8.53
CA LEU A 104 -7.99 -17.44 9.77
C LEU A 104 -8.92 -16.22 9.67
N GLY A 105 -8.83 -15.45 8.58
CA GLY A 105 -9.74 -14.33 8.33
C GLY A 105 -11.21 -14.75 8.27
N GLY A 106 -11.50 -15.92 7.67
CA GLY A 106 -12.85 -16.49 7.66
C GLY A 106 -13.38 -16.80 9.08
N VAL A 107 -12.61 -17.56 9.87
CA VAL A 107 -13.03 -17.99 11.22
C VAL A 107 -12.99 -16.87 12.27
N THR A 108 -12.47 -15.69 11.95
CA THR A 108 -12.47 -14.52 12.85
C THR A 108 -13.40 -13.40 12.37
N SER A 109 -14.08 -13.58 11.24
CA SER A 109 -14.91 -12.55 10.60
C SER A 109 -16.13 -12.13 11.42
N PHE A 110 -16.58 -12.96 12.37
CA PHE A 110 -17.72 -12.66 13.24
C PHE A 110 -17.37 -11.70 14.40
N ILE A 111 -16.08 -11.54 14.75
CA ILE A 111 -15.65 -10.84 15.97
C ILE A 111 -16.09 -9.38 15.96
N GLU A 112 -15.73 -8.62 14.92
CA GLU A 112 -16.07 -7.20 14.82
C GLU A 112 -17.59 -6.97 14.70
N PRO A 113 -18.34 -7.69 13.82
CA PRO A 113 -19.79 -7.56 13.75
C PRO A 113 -20.50 -7.82 15.09
N GLU A 114 -20.11 -8.85 15.85
CA GLU A 114 -20.74 -9.12 17.16
C GLU A 114 -20.43 -8.03 18.19
N ILE A 115 -19.24 -7.44 18.16
CA ILE A 115 -18.91 -6.29 19.02
C ILE A 115 -19.76 -5.08 18.61
N GLN A 116 -19.98 -4.88 17.30
CA GLN A 116 -20.80 -3.79 16.77
C GLN A 116 -22.29 -3.91 17.12
N GLU A 117 -22.78 -5.06 17.59
CA GLU A 117 -24.14 -5.15 18.16
C GLU A 117 -24.27 -4.40 19.50
N LEU A 118 -23.16 -4.15 20.20
CA LEU A 118 -23.16 -3.40 21.45
C LEU A 118 -23.41 -1.91 21.24
N ASP A 119 -24.14 -1.30 22.17
CA ASP A 119 -24.12 0.16 22.34
C ASP A 119 -22.89 0.56 23.18
N TYR A 120 -22.56 1.85 23.14
CA TYR A 120 -21.39 2.39 23.83
C TYR A 120 -21.45 2.11 25.34
N GLU A 121 -22.63 2.23 25.94
CA GLU A 121 -22.85 1.97 27.35
C GLU A 121 -22.56 0.51 27.74
N LYS A 122 -22.97 -0.47 26.93
CA LYS A 122 -22.67 -1.89 27.19
C LYS A 122 -21.18 -2.20 26.99
N LEU A 123 -20.54 -1.63 25.98
CA LEU A 123 -19.09 -1.82 25.81
C LEU A 123 -18.34 -1.30 27.05
N GLU A 124 -18.69 -0.11 27.53
CA GLU A 124 -18.12 0.48 28.75
C GLU A 124 -18.32 -0.39 30.00
N LEU A 125 -19.47 -1.08 30.11
CA LEU A 125 -19.72 -2.02 31.19
C LEU A 125 -18.86 -3.29 31.06
N LEU A 126 -18.69 -3.81 29.85
CA LEU A 126 -17.80 -4.96 29.59
C LEU A 126 -16.35 -4.64 29.93
N LEU A 127 -15.83 -3.50 29.45
CA LEU A 127 -14.49 -3.02 29.76
C LEU A 127 -14.26 -2.91 31.27
N LYS A 128 -15.22 -2.39 32.02
CA LYS A 128 -15.13 -2.27 33.49
C LYS A 128 -15.25 -3.61 34.23
N SER A 129 -15.81 -4.63 33.58
CA SER A 129 -15.99 -5.95 34.20
C SER A 129 -14.69 -6.75 34.31
N ASN A 130 -13.71 -6.48 33.46
CA ASN A 130 -12.41 -7.14 33.49
C ASN A 130 -11.28 -6.17 33.10
N ALA A 131 -10.39 -5.87 34.05
CA ALA A 131 -9.25 -4.96 33.86
C ALA A 131 -8.23 -5.43 32.80
N GLY A 132 -8.21 -6.71 32.44
CA GLY A 132 -7.40 -7.23 31.34
C GLY A 132 -7.79 -6.64 29.98
N LEU A 133 -9.03 -6.15 29.82
CA LEU A 133 -9.49 -5.51 28.58
C LEU A 133 -8.91 -4.11 28.36
N ASP A 134 -8.24 -3.51 29.35
CA ASP A 134 -7.66 -2.17 29.23
C ASP A 134 -6.66 -2.09 28.06
N ILE A 135 -5.93 -3.17 27.77
CA ILE A 135 -5.00 -3.23 26.63
C ILE A 135 -5.71 -3.17 25.27
N TYR A 136 -6.98 -3.60 25.22
CA TYR A 136 -7.83 -3.63 24.02
C TYR A 136 -8.78 -2.43 23.94
N HIS A 137 -8.75 -1.52 24.91
CA HIS A 137 -9.65 -0.37 24.98
C HIS A 137 -9.69 0.44 23.68
N HIS A 138 -8.53 0.75 23.09
CA HIS A 138 -8.46 1.50 21.83
C HIS A 138 -9.11 0.73 20.66
N TYR A 139 -8.76 -0.55 20.51
CA TYR A 139 -9.30 -1.41 19.45
C TYR A 139 -10.83 -1.51 19.52
N LEU A 140 -11.36 -1.76 20.71
CA LEU A 140 -12.80 -1.89 20.93
C LEU A 140 -13.55 -0.58 20.67
N ASN A 141 -12.99 0.56 21.09
CA ASN A 141 -13.57 1.87 20.80
C ASN A 141 -13.56 2.19 19.30
N GLU A 142 -12.51 1.82 18.57
CA GLU A 142 -12.47 2.03 17.10
C GLU A 142 -13.53 1.19 16.38
N ILE A 143 -13.77 -0.06 16.82
CA ILE A 143 -14.85 -0.91 16.26
C ILE A 143 -16.22 -0.24 16.44
N ILE A 144 -16.51 0.28 17.63
CA ILE A 144 -17.77 0.95 17.93
C ILE A 144 -17.86 2.32 17.24
N ARG A 145 -16.76 3.06 17.10
CA ARG A 145 -16.74 4.37 16.44
C ARG A 145 -17.28 4.31 15.02
N VAL A 146 -16.95 3.24 14.28
CA VAL A 146 -17.39 3.05 12.88
C VAL A 146 -18.73 2.32 12.76
N LYS A 147 -19.36 1.92 13.87
CA LYS A 147 -20.62 1.15 13.89
C LYS A 147 -21.71 1.78 13.05
N ASP A 148 -21.90 3.10 13.15
CA ASP A 148 -22.95 3.83 12.42
C ASP A 148 -22.73 3.81 10.89
N HIS A 149 -21.54 3.41 10.44
CA HIS A 149 -21.17 3.27 9.05
C HIS A 149 -21.20 1.82 8.56
N VAL A 150 -21.36 0.84 9.44
CA VAL A 150 -21.55 -0.57 9.08
C VAL A 150 -23.04 -0.85 8.82
N ARG A 151 -23.32 -1.61 7.77
CA ARG A 151 -24.68 -1.93 7.33
C ARG A 151 -25.15 -3.27 7.85
N SER A 152 -26.40 -3.61 7.54
CA SER A 152 -26.91 -4.95 7.83
C SER A 152 -26.06 -5.99 7.11
N ALA A 153 -25.95 -7.19 7.67
CA ALA A 153 -25.21 -8.30 7.06
C ALA A 153 -25.64 -8.58 5.60
N GLU A 154 -26.92 -8.40 5.28
CA GLU A 154 -27.44 -8.51 3.91
C GLU A 154 -26.82 -7.46 2.96
N VAL A 155 -26.73 -6.19 3.41
CA VAL A 155 -26.16 -5.11 2.62
C VAL A 155 -24.65 -5.25 2.50
N GLU A 156 -23.96 -5.55 3.60
CA GLU A 156 -22.51 -5.81 3.58
C GLU A 156 -22.16 -6.98 2.67
N GLY A 157 -22.93 -8.07 2.73
CA GLY A 157 -22.80 -9.22 1.84
C GLY A 157 -22.95 -8.84 0.37
N LEU A 158 -23.99 -8.06 0.04
CA LEU A 158 -24.19 -7.56 -1.33
C LEU A 158 -23.04 -6.65 -1.79
N LEU A 159 -22.58 -5.74 -0.94
CA LEU A 159 -21.46 -4.85 -1.27
C LEU A 159 -20.16 -5.63 -1.50
N ALA A 160 -19.91 -6.66 -0.70
CA ALA A 160 -18.78 -7.55 -0.86
C ALA A 160 -18.85 -8.34 -2.19
N GLU A 161 -20.00 -8.90 -2.53
CA GLU A 161 -20.23 -9.59 -3.82
C GLU A 161 -20.03 -8.66 -5.02
N MET A 162 -20.35 -7.37 -4.88
CA MET A 162 -20.15 -6.36 -5.92
C MET A 162 -18.71 -5.84 -6.01
N GLY A 163 -17.79 -6.31 -5.16
CA GLY A 163 -16.40 -5.84 -5.09
C GLY A 163 -15.65 -5.89 -6.43
N GLU A 164 -15.84 -6.96 -7.22
CA GLU A 164 -15.24 -7.07 -8.56
C GLU A 164 -15.72 -5.94 -9.48
N ILE A 165 -17.02 -5.63 -9.47
CA ILE A 165 -17.62 -4.55 -10.26
C ILE A 165 -17.08 -3.19 -9.82
N PHE A 166 -16.92 -2.97 -8.50
CA PHE A 166 -16.38 -1.74 -7.94
C PHE A 166 -14.93 -1.50 -8.36
N SER A 167 -14.13 -2.56 -8.50
CA SER A 167 -12.72 -2.50 -8.88
C SER A 167 -12.49 -2.31 -10.40
N ALA A 168 -13.46 -2.71 -11.23
CA ALA A 168 -13.32 -2.78 -12.69
C ALA A 168 -12.80 -1.48 -13.37
N PRO A 169 -13.21 -0.26 -13.01
CA PRO A 169 -12.68 0.95 -13.64
C PRO A 169 -11.17 1.11 -13.50
N SER A 170 -10.61 0.73 -12.36
CA SER A 170 -9.16 0.81 -12.10
C SER A 170 -8.40 -0.28 -12.86
N GLU A 171 -8.94 -1.50 -12.88
CA GLU A 171 -8.37 -2.62 -13.62
C GLU A 171 -8.29 -2.30 -15.12
N VAL A 172 -9.38 -1.82 -15.71
CA VAL A 172 -9.43 -1.46 -17.14
C VAL A 172 -8.48 -0.31 -17.45
N TYR A 173 -8.33 0.68 -16.55
CA TYR A 173 -7.32 1.73 -16.72
C TYR A 173 -5.90 1.15 -16.69
N GLY A 174 -5.64 0.23 -15.76
CA GLY A 174 -4.37 -0.50 -15.68
C GLY A 174 -4.05 -1.27 -16.95
N LEU A 175 -5.00 -2.02 -17.50
CA LEU A 175 -4.84 -2.75 -18.77
C LEU A 175 -4.59 -1.80 -19.94
N LEU A 176 -5.39 -0.74 -20.06
CA LEU A 176 -5.23 0.26 -21.11
C LEU A 176 -3.82 0.87 -21.07
N MET A 177 -3.37 1.32 -19.90
CA MET A 177 -2.11 2.05 -19.75
C MET A 177 -0.86 1.17 -19.85
N ASN A 178 -0.97 -0.11 -19.47
CA ASN A 178 0.20 -0.98 -19.33
C ASN A 178 0.27 -2.11 -20.38
N ALA A 179 -0.82 -2.40 -21.08
CA ALA A 179 -0.87 -3.46 -22.10
C ALA A 179 -1.29 -2.94 -23.48
N ASP A 180 -2.35 -2.13 -23.58
CA ASP A 180 -2.95 -1.81 -24.87
C ASP A 180 -2.35 -0.55 -25.54
N ILE A 181 -2.02 0.49 -24.77
CA ILE A 181 -1.41 1.70 -25.32
C ILE A 181 0.04 1.41 -25.71
N SER A 182 0.30 1.47 -27.02
CA SER A 182 1.65 1.52 -27.57
C SER A 182 2.06 2.97 -27.82
N PHE A 183 3.12 3.44 -27.18
CA PHE A 183 3.57 4.82 -27.37
C PHE A 183 4.47 4.96 -28.61
N PRO A 184 4.46 6.13 -29.28
CA PRO A 184 5.26 6.31 -30.48
C PRO A 184 6.77 6.27 -30.21
N LYS A 185 7.54 5.82 -31.20
CA LYS A 185 9.01 5.90 -31.16
C LYS A 185 9.50 7.35 -31.30
N VAL A 186 10.59 7.65 -30.63
CA VAL A 186 11.38 8.89 -30.74
C VAL A 186 12.79 8.57 -31.18
N ARG A 187 13.42 9.53 -31.85
CA ARG A 187 14.83 9.45 -32.16
C ARG A 187 15.64 9.96 -30.97
N GLY A 188 16.47 9.09 -30.41
CA GLY A 188 17.40 9.40 -29.32
C GLY A 188 18.57 10.26 -29.76
N GLU A 189 19.47 10.54 -28.83
CA GLU A 189 20.67 11.35 -29.05
C GLU A 189 21.60 10.71 -30.09
N ASP A 190 21.78 9.39 -30.02
CA ASP A 190 22.60 8.58 -30.94
C ASP A 190 21.88 8.19 -32.24
N GLN A 191 20.82 8.93 -32.62
CA GLN A 191 20.00 8.69 -33.82
C GLN A 191 19.22 7.36 -33.85
N GLU A 192 19.30 6.56 -32.79
CA GLU A 192 18.51 5.34 -32.60
C GLU A 192 17.02 5.63 -32.37
N LEU A 193 16.15 4.72 -32.82
CA LEU A 193 14.71 4.81 -32.57
C LEU A 193 14.35 4.07 -31.29
N ILE A 194 13.96 4.83 -30.27
CA ILE A 194 13.59 4.31 -28.95
C ILE A 194 12.07 4.42 -28.81
N GLU A 195 11.43 3.33 -28.42
CA GLU A 195 10.00 3.34 -28.05
C GLU A 195 9.83 4.00 -26.68
N ILE A 196 8.88 4.94 -26.57
CA ILE A 196 8.58 5.54 -25.27
C ILE A 196 7.88 4.49 -24.40
N THR A 197 8.30 4.38 -23.15
CA THR A 197 7.67 3.55 -22.13
C THR A 197 7.50 4.38 -20.86
N HIS A 198 6.62 3.95 -19.95
CA HIS A 198 6.49 4.61 -18.65
C HIS A 198 7.83 4.69 -17.90
N VAL A 199 8.64 3.64 -17.99
CA VAL A 199 9.95 3.54 -17.32
C VAL A 199 10.95 4.54 -17.90
N ASN A 200 11.07 4.60 -19.23
CA ASN A 200 12.04 5.50 -19.86
C ASN A 200 11.55 6.94 -19.95
N PHE A 201 10.24 7.20 -19.85
CA PHE A 201 9.67 8.55 -19.85
C PHE A 201 10.29 9.42 -18.77
N THR A 202 10.29 8.95 -17.51
CA THR A 202 10.86 9.68 -16.38
C THR A 202 12.37 9.87 -16.55
N LYS A 203 13.08 8.86 -17.08
CA LYS A 203 14.50 8.97 -17.41
C LYS A 203 14.74 10.09 -18.42
N PHE A 204 13.98 10.11 -19.53
CA PHE A 204 14.09 11.18 -20.53
C PHE A 204 13.77 12.55 -19.94
N MET A 205 12.75 12.69 -19.09
CA MET A 205 12.40 13.98 -18.47
C MET A 205 13.51 14.53 -17.56
N ARG A 206 14.32 13.65 -16.97
CA ARG A 206 15.42 14.02 -16.06
C ARG A 206 16.74 14.25 -16.78
N GLU A 207 17.09 13.37 -17.73
CA GLU A 207 18.45 13.26 -18.29
C GLU A 207 18.54 13.67 -19.76
N GLY A 208 17.44 13.58 -20.51
CA GLY A 208 17.48 13.80 -21.95
C GLY A 208 17.73 15.27 -22.29
N GLU A 209 18.39 15.50 -23.42
CA GLU A 209 18.53 16.83 -24.01
C GLU A 209 17.16 17.51 -24.20
N ARG A 210 17.09 18.84 -24.04
CA ARG A 210 15.82 19.58 -23.98
C ARG A 210 14.89 19.31 -25.17
N GLY A 211 15.46 19.20 -26.37
CA GLY A 211 14.72 18.87 -27.58
C GLY A 211 14.10 17.47 -27.56
N LEU A 212 14.82 16.49 -27.00
CA LEU A 212 14.31 15.13 -26.81
C LEU A 212 13.20 15.12 -25.75
N ARG A 213 13.39 15.80 -24.61
CA ARG A 213 12.35 15.91 -23.57
C ARG A 213 11.05 16.45 -24.11
N LYS A 214 11.11 17.56 -24.87
CA LYS A 214 9.92 18.14 -25.51
C LYS A 214 9.21 17.14 -26.43
N LYS A 215 9.96 16.45 -27.30
CA LYS A 215 9.39 15.46 -28.24
C LYS A 215 8.74 14.29 -27.50
N VAL A 216 9.43 13.73 -26.50
CA VAL A 216 8.91 12.62 -25.67
C VAL A 216 7.65 13.06 -24.94
N TYR A 217 7.68 14.21 -24.26
CA TYR A 217 6.53 14.76 -23.54
C TYR A 217 5.31 14.91 -24.45
N GLN A 218 5.48 15.58 -25.59
CA GLN A 218 4.38 15.86 -26.52
C GLN A 218 3.82 14.58 -27.15
N LYS A 219 4.67 13.61 -27.50
CA LYS A 219 4.20 12.33 -28.06
C LYS A 219 3.50 11.47 -27.02
N PHE A 220 4.05 11.40 -25.80
CA PHE A 220 3.47 10.64 -24.70
C PHE A 220 2.07 11.15 -24.34
N TYR A 221 1.94 12.44 -24.02
CA TYR A 221 0.64 13.03 -23.68
C TYR A 221 -0.27 13.20 -24.90
N GLY A 222 0.29 13.32 -26.11
CA GLY A 222 -0.47 13.29 -27.36
C GLY A 222 -1.17 11.95 -27.54
N GLU A 223 -0.47 10.84 -27.31
CA GLU A 223 -1.04 9.50 -27.41
C GLU A 223 -2.08 9.26 -26.31
N MET A 224 -1.78 9.57 -25.04
CA MET A 224 -2.78 9.52 -23.95
C MET A 224 -4.01 10.38 -24.27
N GLY A 225 -3.81 11.55 -24.86
CA GLY A 225 -4.87 12.47 -25.27
C GLY A 225 -5.86 11.88 -26.28
N ARG A 226 -5.44 10.91 -27.11
CA ARG A 226 -6.34 10.18 -28.02
C ARG A 226 -7.37 9.34 -27.27
N PHE A 227 -7.01 8.87 -26.08
CA PHE A 227 -7.86 8.05 -25.19
C PHE A 227 -8.52 8.86 -24.08
N ARG A 228 -8.49 10.20 -24.12
CA ARG A 228 -9.01 11.06 -23.05
C ARG A 228 -10.45 10.77 -22.64
N ASN A 229 -11.31 10.36 -23.58
CA ASN A 229 -12.71 10.05 -23.30
C ASN A 229 -12.83 8.73 -22.50
N THR A 230 -12.02 7.72 -22.87
CA THR A 230 -11.96 6.43 -22.17
C THR A 230 -11.38 6.62 -20.78
N ILE A 231 -10.23 7.29 -20.67
CA ILE A 231 -9.57 7.61 -19.39
C ILE A 231 -10.50 8.43 -18.49
N GLY A 232 -11.14 9.48 -19.03
CA GLY A 232 -12.09 10.29 -18.28
C GLY A 232 -13.33 9.52 -17.83
N SER A 233 -13.82 8.57 -18.64
CA SER A 233 -14.95 7.73 -18.28
C SER A 233 -14.61 6.75 -17.16
N MET A 234 -13.41 6.15 -17.18
CA MET A 234 -12.92 5.28 -16.11
C MET A 234 -12.75 6.06 -14.80
N LEU A 235 -12.10 7.23 -14.84
CA LEU A 235 -11.96 8.10 -13.66
C LEU A 235 -13.32 8.51 -13.10
N LYS A 236 -14.26 8.94 -13.96
CA LYS A 236 -15.63 9.29 -13.54
C LYS A 236 -16.31 8.12 -12.84
N ASN A 237 -16.23 6.91 -13.40
CA ASN A 237 -16.87 5.74 -12.81
C ASN A 237 -16.21 5.32 -11.50
N ASN A 238 -14.88 5.45 -11.38
CA ASN A 238 -14.17 5.21 -10.12
C ASN A 238 -14.63 6.19 -9.03
N ILE A 239 -14.76 7.49 -9.33
CA ILE A 239 -15.34 8.48 -8.40
C ILE A 239 -16.80 8.15 -8.04
N ILE A 240 -17.61 7.69 -9.00
CA ILE A 240 -18.99 7.27 -8.72
C ILE A 240 -19.01 6.09 -7.75
N VAL A 241 -18.12 5.12 -7.91
CA VAL A 241 -17.98 3.99 -6.99
C VAL A 241 -17.68 4.51 -5.58
N ASP A 242 -16.68 5.36 -5.40
CA ASP A 242 -16.32 5.93 -4.09
C ASP A 242 -17.52 6.64 -3.44
N VAL A 243 -18.23 7.49 -4.20
CA VAL A 243 -19.42 8.21 -3.71
C VAL A 243 -20.56 7.26 -3.35
N LYS A 244 -20.75 6.17 -4.11
CA LYS A 244 -21.84 5.22 -3.88
C LYS A 244 -21.56 4.31 -2.69
N ILE A 245 -20.33 3.84 -2.52
CA ILE A 245 -19.89 3.07 -1.36
C ILE A 245 -19.99 3.93 -0.10
N ALA A 246 -19.46 5.15 -0.13
CA ALA A 246 -19.54 6.08 1.01
C ALA A 246 -20.99 6.29 1.47
N ARG A 247 -21.91 6.55 0.53
CA ARG A 247 -23.34 6.70 0.85
C ARG A 247 -23.99 5.41 1.32
N ALA A 248 -23.59 4.26 0.77
CA ALA A 248 -24.08 2.96 1.23
C ALA A 248 -23.72 2.73 2.70
N HIS A 249 -22.54 3.20 3.13
CA HIS A 249 -22.04 3.20 4.50
C HIS A 249 -22.38 4.49 5.29
N ASN A 250 -23.48 5.17 4.97
CA ASN A 250 -23.96 6.36 5.69
C ASN A 250 -23.01 7.58 5.78
N TYR A 251 -21.94 7.65 5.00
CA TYR A 251 -21.10 8.85 4.95
C TYR A 251 -21.74 9.94 4.10
N GLU A 252 -21.53 11.21 4.48
CA GLU A 252 -22.01 12.36 3.70
C GLU A 252 -21.33 12.41 2.32
N ASN A 253 -20.03 12.13 2.26
CA ASN A 253 -19.27 12.12 1.03
C ASN A 253 -18.10 11.10 1.06
N ALA A 254 -17.48 10.88 -0.10
CA ALA A 254 -16.39 9.92 -0.26
C ALA A 254 -15.11 10.28 0.52
N ARG A 255 -14.85 11.57 0.75
CA ARG A 255 -13.69 12.00 1.52
C ARG A 255 -13.87 11.64 3.00
N ASP A 256 -15.05 11.85 3.56
CA ASP A 256 -15.33 11.51 4.95
C ASP A 256 -15.14 10.01 5.16
N ALA A 257 -15.70 9.18 4.27
CA ALA A 257 -15.51 7.73 4.27
C ALA A 257 -14.03 7.30 4.22
N ALA A 258 -13.23 7.94 3.34
CA ALA A 258 -11.82 7.60 3.17
C ALA A 258 -10.95 8.01 4.36
N MET A 259 -11.32 9.06 5.07
CA MET A 259 -10.56 9.62 6.20
C MET A 259 -10.94 8.96 7.53
N ASP A 260 -12.18 8.49 7.64
CA ASP A 260 -12.73 7.89 8.86
C ASP A 260 -12.02 6.59 9.25
N GLY A 261 -11.58 5.78 8.29
CA GLY A 261 -10.87 4.53 8.57
C GLY A 261 -9.53 4.72 9.30
N SER A 262 -8.93 5.91 9.24
CA SER A 262 -7.73 6.27 10.04
C SER A 262 -8.04 7.30 11.14
N ASN A 263 -9.33 7.50 11.44
CA ASN A 263 -9.83 8.48 12.41
C ASN A 263 -9.24 9.89 12.16
N ILE A 264 -9.19 10.31 10.89
CA ILE A 264 -8.62 11.61 10.50
C ILE A 264 -9.76 12.61 10.28
N PRO A 265 -9.82 13.71 11.05
CA PRO A 265 -10.79 14.77 10.83
C PRO A 265 -10.61 15.40 9.44
N THR A 266 -11.72 15.70 8.76
CA THR A 266 -11.69 16.25 7.39
C THR A 266 -10.99 17.61 7.31
N GLU A 267 -10.95 18.35 8.42
CA GLU A 267 -10.27 19.63 8.58
C GLU A 267 -8.76 19.50 8.40
N VAL A 268 -8.17 18.32 8.67
CA VAL A 268 -6.75 18.06 8.41
C VAL A 268 -6.47 18.13 6.91
N TYR A 269 -7.36 17.57 6.09
CA TYR A 269 -7.27 17.63 4.63
C TYR A 269 -7.39 19.07 4.13
N ASP A 270 -8.40 19.79 4.62
CA ASP A 270 -8.65 21.18 4.23
C ASP A 270 -7.48 22.09 4.67
N GLY A 271 -6.94 21.86 5.86
CA GLY A 271 -5.75 22.53 6.37
C GLY A 271 -4.53 22.31 5.48
N LEU A 272 -4.28 21.07 5.04
CA LEU A 272 -3.20 20.77 4.08
C LEU A 272 -3.39 21.51 2.75
N VAL A 273 -4.58 21.42 2.15
CA VAL A 273 -4.86 22.04 0.84
C VAL A 273 -4.71 23.55 0.91
N ASN A 274 -5.27 24.19 1.95
CA ASN A 274 -5.21 25.63 2.12
C ASN A 274 -3.77 26.10 2.38
N THR A 275 -3.04 25.43 3.28
CA THR A 275 -1.64 25.74 3.57
C THR A 275 -0.77 25.64 2.32
N VAL A 276 -0.94 24.59 1.51
CA VAL A 276 -0.19 24.44 0.25
C VAL A 276 -0.54 25.56 -0.73
N ARG A 277 -1.83 25.91 -0.87
CA ARG A 277 -2.29 26.99 -1.77
C ARG A 277 -1.71 28.36 -1.38
N GLU A 278 -1.71 28.69 -0.10
CA GLU A 278 -1.13 29.94 0.42
C GLU A 278 0.39 30.01 0.21
N ASN A 279 1.06 28.84 0.19
CA ASN A 279 2.50 28.73 0.06
C ASN A 279 2.99 28.39 -1.36
N LEU A 280 2.14 28.48 -2.39
CA LEU A 280 2.53 28.23 -3.79
C LEU A 280 3.67 29.14 -4.28
N HIS A 281 3.88 30.29 -3.64
CA HIS A 281 5.01 31.17 -3.93
C HIS A 281 6.38 30.47 -3.74
N VAL A 282 6.48 29.48 -2.84
CA VAL A 282 7.69 28.67 -2.66
C VAL A 282 7.93 27.78 -3.88
N LEU A 283 6.89 27.15 -4.42
CA LEU A 283 6.96 26.39 -5.67
C LEU A 283 7.35 27.31 -6.84
N HIS A 284 6.73 28.49 -6.96
CA HIS A 284 7.08 29.46 -7.99
C HIS A 284 8.55 29.90 -7.91
N ARG A 285 9.06 30.17 -6.70
CA ARG A 285 10.48 30.48 -6.48
C ARG A 285 11.37 29.33 -6.92
N HIS A 286 11.02 28.08 -6.58
CA HIS A 286 11.78 26.91 -6.99
C HIS A 286 11.82 26.74 -8.52
N VAL A 287 10.68 26.95 -9.19
CA VAL A 287 10.59 26.92 -10.66
C VAL A 287 11.44 28.03 -11.30
N GLU A 288 11.45 29.25 -10.75
CA GLU A 288 12.31 30.33 -11.23
C GLU A 288 13.80 30.04 -11.01
N LEU A 289 14.18 29.40 -9.90
CA LEU A 289 15.56 28.97 -9.66
C LEU A 289 15.99 27.91 -10.69
N LYS A 290 15.14 26.91 -10.96
CA LYS A 290 15.40 25.92 -12.02
C LYS A 290 15.54 26.59 -13.38
N LYS A 291 14.64 27.53 -13.71
CA LYS A 291 14.68 28.28 -14.97
C LYS A 291 16.01 29.03 -15.14
N LYS A 292 16.50 29.69 -14.09
CA LYS A 292 17.79 30.41 -14.07
C LYS A 292 18.97 29.45 -14.24
N SER A 293 19.02 28.35 -13.48
CA SER A 293 20.07 27.33 -13.58
C SER A 293 20.16 26.71 -14.98
N GLN A 294 19.02 26.53 -15.64
CA GLN A 294 18.94 25.97 -16.99
C GLN A 294 19.05 27.03 -18.11
N GLU A 295 19.29 28.30 -17.77
CA GLU A 295 19.42 29.42 -18.71
C GLU A 295 18.21 29.55 -19.67
N LEU A 296 17.00 29.30 -19.16
CA LEU A 296 15.78 29.26 -19.98
C LEU A 296 15.02 30.59 -19.95
N ASN A 297 14.59 31.06 -21.13
CA ASN A 297 13.65 32.20 -21.23
C ASN A 297 12.27 31.87 -20.64
N GLN A 298 11.81 30.64 -20.83
CA GLN A 298 10.53 30.15 -20.32
C GLN A 298 10.65 28.67 -19.92
N MET A 299 10.12 28.36 -18.74
CA MET A 299 9.97 26.99 -18.24
C MET A 299 8.75 26.32 -18.91
N LYS A 300 8.88 25.04 -19.26
CA LYS A 300 7.78 24.18 -19.74
C LYS A 300 7.71 22.91 -18.89
N MET A 301 6.62 22.15 -19.00
CA MET A 301 6.42 20.93 -18.20
C MET A 301 7.55 19.89 -18.39
N TRP A 302 8.10 19.77 -19.60
CA TRP A 302 9.24 18.90 -19.90
C TRP A 302 10.60 19.42 -19.41
N ASP A 303 10.64 20.55 -18.70
CA ASP A 303 11.84 21.11 -18.09
C ASP A 303 11.84 20.95 -16.54
N LEU A 304 10.72 20.53 -15.93
CA LEU A 304 10.54 20.53 -14.47
C LEU A 304 11.37 19.47 -13.73
N TYR A 305 11.66 18.33 -14.35
CA TYR A 305 12.34 17.20 -13.72
C TYR A 305 13.87 17.25 -13.83
N VAL A 306 14.41 18.24 -14.53
CA VAL A 306 15.86 18.40 -14.68
C VAL A 306 16.47 18.83 -13.33
N PRO A 307 17.59 18.21 -12.89
CA PRO A 307 18.32 18.66 -11.70
C PRO A 307 18.82 20.10 -11.82
N ILE A 308 18.85 20.83 -10.70
CA ILE A 308 19.46 22.18 -10.64
C ILE A 308 20.99 22.07 -10.75
N SER A 309 21.57 21.02 -10.16
CA SER A 309 23.01 20.76 -10.23
C SER A 309 23.41 20.27 -11.62
N HIS A 310 24.44 20.88 -12.18
CA HIS A 310 25.09 20.38 -13.39
C HIS A 310 26.09 19.28 -13.01
N GLY A 311 26.03 18.12 -13.69
CA GLY A 311 26.96 17.01 -13.49
C GLY A 311 26.28 15.65 -13.40
N LYS A 312 27.09 14.59 -13.47
CA LYS A 312 26.63 13.22 -13.22
C LYS A 312 26.64 12.97 -11.71
N SER A 313 25.63 12.27 -11.21
CA SER A 313 25.65 11.76 -9.84
C SER A 313 26.90 10.88 -9.64
N PRO A 314 27.60 11.00 -8.51
CA PRO A 314 28.74 10.13 -8.22
C PRO A 314 28.26 8.68 -8.06
N THR A 315 29.09 7.74 -8.47
CA THR A 315 28.93 6.34 -8.05
C THR A 315 29.36 6.23 -6.60
N VAL A 316 28.52 5.64 -5.75
CA VAL A 316 28.80 5.42 -4.33
C VAL A 316 28.79 3.92 -4.09
N GLU A 317 29.92 3.38 -3.63
CA GLU A 317 30.04 1.96 -3.25
C GLU A 317 29.22 1.66 -2.00
N TYR A 318 28.71 0.42 -1.89
CA TYR A 318 27.80 0.02 -0.82
C TYR A 318 28.34 0.30 0.58
N ASP A 319 29.58 -0.11 0.86
CA ASP A 319 30.20 0.06 2.18
C ASP A 319 30.32 1.56 2.54
N ARG A 320 30.60 2.42 1.56
CA ARG A 320 30.64 3.87 1.76
C ARG A 320 29.24 4.47 1.93
N ALA A 321 28.22 3.90 1.27
CA ALA A 321 26.84 4.31 1.47
C ALA A 321 26.37 4.02 2.90
N LEU A 322 26.77 2.88 3.49
CA LEU A 322 26.48 2.57 4.89
C LEU A 322 27.03 3.63 5.84
N GLU A 323 28.30 4.00 5.65
CA GLU A 323 28.94 5.06 6.43
C GLU A 323 28.17 6.39 6.31
N TYR A 324 27.84 6.80 5.09
CA TYR A 324 27.07 8.03 4.87
C TYR A 324 25.69 8.01 5.52
N VAL A 325 24.97 6.88 5.47
CA VAL A 325 23.67 6.76 6.14
C VAL A 325 23.84 6.93 7.65
N VAL A 326 24.77 6.19 8.27
CA VAL A 326 25.02 6.25 9.72
C VAL A 326 25.45 7.66 10.14
N GLU A 327 26.40 8.27 9.42
CA GLU A 327 26.85 9.64 9.70
C GLU A 327 25.71 10.64 9.56
N SER A 328 24.86 10.51 8.53
CA SER A 328 23.76 11.45 8.25
C SER A 328 22.67 11.46 9.32
N VAL A 329 22.47 10.33 10.01
CA VAL A 329 21.47 10.19 11.08
C VAL A 329 22.06 10.34 12.48
N SER A 330 23.36 10.59 12.61
CA SER A 330 24.00 10.85 13.91
C SER A 330 23.32 11.93 14.78
N PRO A 331 22.65 12.97 14.23
CA PRO A 331 21.89 13.91 15.07
C PRO A 331 20.65 13.31 15.77
N LEU A 332 20.20 12.11 15.36
CA LEU A 332 19.07 11.40 15.98
C LEU A 332 19.47 10.65 17.27
N GLY A 333 20.76 10.57 17.58
CA GLY A 333 21.29 9.84 18.74
C GLY A 333 21.83 8.47 18.35
#